data_AF-A0A497EV04-F1
#
_entry.id   AF-A0A497EV04-F1
#
_cell.length_a   1.000
_cell.length_b   1.000
_cell.length_c   1.000
_cell.angle_alpha   90.00
_cell.angle_beta   90.00
_cell.angle_gamma   90.00
#
_symmetry.space_group_name_H-M   'P 1'
#
loop_
_entity.id
_entity.type
_entity.pdbx_description
1 polymer ?
#
loop_
_entity_poly.entity_id
_entity_poly.type
_entity_poly.pdbx_seq_one_letter_code
_entity_poly.pdbx_strand_id
1 'polypeptide(L)'
;MQLDFETRAARYVMEWGEWIEKLQLLVLLGFKVERAKIYVEKLISLQNQDGGFPKNWIKGNPSSLMETATALELLAKMKFKSEVMRKAAKFLADKQLANGSWREEIREYGERGVKKQRVTL
;
A
#
# COMPACT_ATOMS: atom_id res chain seq x y z
N MET A 1 -19.64 27.90 16.53
CA MET A 1 -18.30 28.19 15.98
C MET A 1 -18.14 27.39 14.69
N GLN A 2 -17.96 28.06 13.55
CA GLN A 2 -17.75 27.39 12.27
C GLN A 2 -16.33 26.83 12.24
N LEU A 3 -16.18 25.53 11.94
CA LEU A 3 -14.87 24.92 11.77
C LEU A 3 -14.21 25.49 10.53
N ASP A 4 -12.89 25.73 10.60
CA ASP A 4 -12.07 26.09 9.44
C ASP A 4 -12.07 24.98 8.37
N PHE A 5 -11.49 25.26 7.21
CA PHE A 5 -11.50 24.33 6.10
C PHE A 5 -10.70 23.06 6.43
N GLU A 6 -9.52 23.22 7.03
CA GLU A 6 -8.58 22.16 7.38
C GLU A 6 -9.22 21.17 8.35
N THR A 7 -9.89 21.66 9.38
CA THR A 7 -10.59 20.84 10.37
C THR A 7 -11.78 20.11 9.76
N ARG A 8 -12.52 20.74 8.85
CA ARG A 8 -13.62 20.08 8.12
C ARG A 8 -13.10 18.99 7.18
N ALA A 9 -12.00 19.23 6.47
CA ALA A 9 -11.38 18.28 5.56
C ALA A 9 -10.81 17.07 6.32
N ALA A 10 -10.08 17.32 7.41
CA ALA A 10 -9.56 16.26 8.27
C ALA A 10 -10.70 15.41 8.85
N ARG A 11 -11.77 16.05 9.34
CA ARG A 11 -12.95 15.33 9.83
C ARG A 11 -13.61 14.49 8.74
N TYR A 12 -13.77 15.04 7.54
CA TYR A 12 -14.35 14.30 6.42
C TYR A 12 -13.60 13.01 6.11
N VAL A 13 -12.26 13.07 6.00
CA VAL A 13 -11.43 11.88 5.77
C VAL A 13 -11.52 10.91 6.96
N MET A 14 -11.50 11.41 8.19
CA MET A 14 -11.60 10.55 9.38
C MET A 14 -12.96 9.85 9.49
N GLU A 15 -14.04 10.47 9.05
CA GLU A 15 -15.39 9.88 9.04
C GLU A 15 -15.57 8.93 7.84
N TRP A 16 -15.32 9.41 6.62
CA TRP A 16 -15.75 8.76 5.38
C TRP A 16 -14.64 8.14 4.54
N GLY A 17 -13.38 8.48 4.81
CA GLY A 17 -12.24 7.94 4.07
C GLY A 17 -12.03 6.45 4.32
N GLU A 18 -11.28 5.81 3.44
CA GLU A 18 -10.80 4.45 3.63
C GLU A 18 -9.72 4.39 4.71
N TRP A 19 -9.52 3.20 5.28
CA TRP A 19 -8.59 3.02 6.40
C TRP A 19 -7.15 3.50 6.09
N ILE A 20 -6.70 3.38 4.83
CA ILE A 20 -5.36 3.80 4.40
C ILE A 20 -5.25 5.32 4.28
N GLU A 21 -6.32 5.99 3.86
CA GLU A 21 -6.39 7.45 3.76
C GLU A 21 -6.39 8.07 5.16
N LYS A 22 -7.09 7.44 6.10
CA LYS A 22 -7.03 7.81 7.53
C LYS A 22 -5.60 7.70 8.07
N LEU A 23 -4.89 6.62 7.75
CA LEU A 23 -3.48 6.48 8.14
C LEU A 23 -2.62 7.57 7.52
N GLN A 24 -2.75 7.82 6.21
CA GLN A 24 -2.00 8.87 5.51
C GLN A 24 -2.23 10.24 6.14
N LEU A 25 -3.48 10.59 6.45
CA LEU A 25 -3.81 11.85 7.12
C LEU A 25 -3.16 11.93 8.51
N LEU A 26 -3.26 10.88 9.33
CA LEU A 26 -2.67 10.86 10.66
C LEU A 26 -1.13 11.03 10.59
N VAL A 27 -0.47 10.37 9.64
CA VAL A 27 0.97 10.52 9.42
C VAL A 27 1.31 11.93 8.94
N LEU A 28 0.52 12.49 8.02
CA LEU A 28 0.70 13.84 7.50
C LEU A 28 0.59 14.89 8.61
N LEU A 29 -0.33 14.70 9.55
CA LEU A 29 -0.52 15.56 10.72
C LEU A 29 0.51 15.29 11.85
N GLY A 30 1.45 14.37 11.65
CA GLY A 30 2.52 14.09 12.61
C GLY A 30 2.08 13.28 13.83
N PHE A 31 0.95 12.57 13.77
CA PHE A 31 0.54 11.67 14.85
C PHE A 31 1.53 10.52 15.00
N LYS A 32 1.81 10.16 16.25
CA LYS A 32 2.67 9.01 16.58
C LYS A 32 1.95 7.68 16.34
N VAL A 33 2.75 6.62 16.19
CA VAL A 33 2.26 5.25 15.94
C VAL A 33 1.19 4.83 16.94
N GLU A 34 1.28 5.22 18.21
CA GLU A 34 0.31 4.82 19.24
C GLU A 34 -1.11 5.31 18.94
N ARG A 35 -1.23 6.48 18.29
CA ARG A 35 -2.52 7.06 17.89
C ARG A 35 -3.04 6.48 16.57
N ALA A 36 -2.15 5.96 15.72
CA ALA A 36 -2.49 5.32 14.46
C ALA A 36 -2.41 3.78 14.50
N LYS A 37 -2.25 3.20 15.70
CA LYS A 37 -1.81 1.81 15.91
C LYS A 37 -2.63 0.81 15.11
N ILE A 38 -3.96 0.93 15.16
CA ILE A 38 -4.88 0.02 14.46
C ILE A 38 -4.64 0.00 12.94
N TYR A 39 -4.36 1.17 12.33
CA TYR A 39 -4.10 1.26 10.91
C TYR A 39 -2.69 0.79 10.55
N VAL A 40 -1.71 1.05 11.42
CA VAL A 40 -0.33 0.57 11.25
C VAL A 40 -0.28 -0.95 11.33
N GLU A 41 -0.95 -1.56 12.30
CA GLU A 41 -1.05 -3.02 12.43
C GLU A 41 -1.77 -3.63 11.22
N LYS A 42 -2.86 -3.00 10.76
CA LYS A 42 -3.53 -3.41 9.53
C LYS A 42 -2.60 -3.35 8.32
N LEU A 43 -1.88 -2.25 8.13
CA LEU A 43 -0.90 -2.10 7.05
C LEU A 43 0.12 -3.24 7.10
N ILE A 44 0.80 -3.42 8.23
CA ILE A 44 1.84 -4.46 8.40
C ILE A 44 1.29 -5.86 8.10
N SER A 45 0.05 -6.15 8.49
CA SER A 45 -0.59 -7.45 8.25
C SER A 45 -0.84 -7.79 6.78
N LEU A 46 -0.72 -6.81 5.88
CA LEU A 46 -0.90 -6.96 4.44
C LEU A 46 0.39 -7.32 3.70
N GLN A 47 1.57 -7.20 4.31
CA GLN A 47 2.82 -7.48 3.61
C GLN A 47 2.84 -8.93 3.10
N ASN A 48 3.09 -9.10 1.81
CA ASN A 48 3.21 -10.39 1.17
C ASN A 48 4.56 -11.05 1.49
N GLN A 49 4.69 -12.34 1.18
CA GLN A 49 5.91 -13.10 1.47
C GLN A 49 7.14 -12.57 0.71
N ASP A 50 6.94 -11.96 -0.46
CA ASP A 50 7.99 -11.31 -1.27
C ASP A 50 8.45 -9.96 -0.70
N GLY A 51 7.83 -9.48 0.38
CA GLY A 51 8.14 -8.21 1.02
C GLY A 51 7.38 -7.01 0.48
N GLY A 52 6.67 -7.17 -0.64
CA GLY A 52 5.82 -6.12 -1.20
C GLY A 52 4.46 -6.04 -0.50
N PHE A 53 3.69 -5.03 -0.89
CA PHE A 53 2.32 -4.80 -0.42
C PHE A 53 1.33 -5.00 -1.57
N PRO A 54 0.17 -5.61 -1.28
CA PRO A 54 -0.77 -6.02 -2.31
C PRO A 54 -1.42 -4.82 -2.99
N LYS A 55 -1.67 -4.96 -4.29
CA LYS A 55 -2.43 -3.99 -5.09
C LYS A 55 -3.80 -3.70 -4.45
N ASN A 56 -4.18 -2.42 -4.42
CA ASN A 56 -5.40 -1.89 -3.79
C ASN A 56 -5.54 -2.24 -2.30
N TRP A 57 -4.44 -2.63 -1.64
CA TRP A 57 -4.44 -3.04 -0.24
C TRP A 57 -5.31 -4.26 0.09
N ILE A 58 -5.59 -5.11 -0.90
CA ILE A 58 -6.42 -6.31 -0.74
C ILE A 58 -5.53 -7.52 -0.49
N LYS A 59 -5.63 -8.11 0.71
CA LYS A 59 -4.85 -9.30 1.07
C LYS A 59 -5.06 -10.44 0.05
N GLY A 60 -3.96 -11.05 -0.37
CA GLY A 60 -3.94 -12.11 -1.38
C GLY A 60 -3.75 -11.62 -2.82
N ASN A 61 -3.86 -10.31 -3.08
CA ASN A 61 -3.45 -9.77 -4.38
C ASN A 61 -1.92 -9.79 -4.52
N PRO A 62 -1.41 -9.84 -5.77
CA PRO A 62 0.02 -9.63 -6.03
C PRO A 62 0.53 -8.31 -5.46
N SER A 63 1.79 -8.32 -5.07
CA SER A 63 2.51 -7.11 -4.64
C SER A 63 2.61 -6.09 -5.77
N SER A 64 2.47 -4.81 -5.42
CA SER A 64 2.53 -3.67 -6.34
C SER A 64 3.60 -2.69 -5.88
N LEU A 65 4.29 -2.04 -6.82
CA LEU A 65 5.33 -1.05 -6.50
C LEU A 65 4.74 0.17 -5.81
N MET A 66 3.58 0.64 -6.27
CA MET A 66 2.92 1.83 -5.72
C MET A 66 2.55 1.65 -4.24
N GLU A 67 1.83 0.57 -3.92
CA GLU A 67 1.44 0.26 -2.55
C GLU A 67 2.66 -0.06 -1.67
N THR A 68 3.68 -0.72 -2.22
CA THR A 68 4.91 -1.00 -1.45
C THR A 68 5.67 0.28 -1.12
N ALA A 69 5.83 1.20 -2.08
CA ALA A 69 6.47 2.49 -1.88
C ALA A 69 5.69 3.34 -0.88
N THR A 70 4.37 3.39 -1.02
CA THR A 70 3.48 4.12 -0.09
C THR A 70 3.58 3.56 1.33
N ALA A 71 3.56 2.24 1.49
CA ALA A 71 3.70 1.60 2.80
C ALA A 71 5.06 1.92 3.44
N LEU A 72 6.15 1.82 2.67
CA LEU A 72 7.50 2.14 3.14
C LEU A 72 7.61 3.60 3.58
N GLU A 73 7.06 4.53 2.79
CA GLU A 73 7.03 5.96 3.12
C GLU A 73 6.30 6.24 4.43
N LEU A 74 5.09 5.68 4.60
CA LEU A 74 4.29 5.87 5.81
C LEU A 74 5.02 5.35 7.06
N LEU A 75 5.55 4.12 6.98
CA LEU A 75 6.32 3.52 8.07
C LEU A 75 7.59 4.32 8.40
N ALA A 76 8.29 4.83 7.38
CA ALA A 76 9.47 5.67 7.56
C ALA A 76 9.16 7.00 8.24
N LYS A 77 8.09 7.70 7.81
CA LYS A 77 7.65 8.97 8.43
C LYS A 77 7.27 8.78 9.91
N MET A 78 6.72 7.62 10.26
CA MET A 78 6.42 7.25 11.63
C MET A 78 7.65 6.78 12.44
N LYS A 79 8.85 6.80 11.85
CA LYS A 79 10.10 6.29 12.45
C LYS A 79 9.98 4.84 12.91
N PHE A 80 9.14 4.05 12.24
CA PHE A 80 9.07 2.62 12.49
C PHE A 80 10.43 1.99 12.14
N LYS A 81 10.84 0.97 12.88
CA LYS A 81 12.08 0.22 12.60
C LYS A 81 11.76 -1.25 12.75
N SER A 82 11.63 -1.96 11.64
CA SER A 82 11.22 -3.36 11.65
C SER A 82 11.68 -4.13 10.42
N GLU A 83 11.56 -5.44 10.52
CA GLU A 83 11.70 -6.38 9.40
C GLU A 83 10.84 -5.99 8.20
N VAL A 84 9.63 -5.49 8.45
CA VAL A 84 8.64 -5.15 7.42
C VAL A 84 9.22 -4.10 6.47
N MET A 85 9.83 -3.06 7.00
CA MET A 85 10.43 -2.01 6.17
C MET A 85 11.63 -2.51 5.38
N ARG A 86 12.46 -3.37 5.97
CA ARG A 86 13.62 -3.94 5.27
C ARG A 86 13.18 -4.80 4.09
N LYS A 87 12.14 -5.61 4.28
CA LYS A 87 11.56 -6.42 3.20
C LYS A 87 10.91 -5.56 2.10
N ALA A 88 10.20 -4.50 2.47
CA ALA A 88 9.62 -3.56 1.49
C ALA A 88 10.70 -2.84 0.67
N ALA A 89 11.75 -2.35 1.33
CA ALA A 89 12.88 -1.72 0.66
C ALA A 89 13.61 -2.72 -0.27
N LYS A 90 13.80 -3.97 0.18
CA LYS A 90 14.37 -5.03 -0.64
C LYS A 90 13.50 -5.34 -1.87
N PHE A 91 12.19 -5.47 -1.70
CA PHE A 91 11.26 -5.68 -2.82
C PHE A 91 11.40 -4.60 -3.89
N LEU A 92 11.43 -3.32 -3.49
CA LEU A 92 11.60 -2.20 -4.42
C LEU A 92 12.97 -2.22 -5.10
N ALA A 93 14.04 -2.50 -4.36
CA ALA A 93 15.40 -2.61 -4.92
C ALA A 93 15.50 -3.75 -5.94
N ASP A 94 14.93 -4.92 -5.64
CA ASP A 94 14.93 -6.08 -6.53
C ASP A 94 14.12 -5.85 -7.81
N LYS A 95 13.12 -4.94 -7.77
CA LYS A 95 12.27 -4.57 -8.91
C LYS A 95 12.78 -3.35 -9.69
N GLN A 96 13.87 -2.73 -9.26
CA GLN A 96 14.45 -1.60 -9.98
C GLN A 96 15.05 -2.08 -11.31
N LEU A 97 14.74 -1.38 -12.39
CA LEU A 97 15.30 -1.67 -13.71
C LEU A 97 16.76 -1.23 -13.78
N ALA A 98 17.53 -1.76 -14.73
CA ALA A 98 18.94 -1.44 -14.90
C ALA A 98 19.21 0.07 -15.14
N ASN A 99 18.23 0.81 -15.65
CA ASN A 99 18.30 2.26 -15.84
C ASN A 99 17.91 3.07 -14.59
N GLY A 100 17.69 2.40 -13.44
CA GLY A 100 17.29 3.02 -12.18
C GLY A 100 15.80 3.31 -12.02
N SER A 101 14.98 3.10 -13.06
CA SER A 101 13.54 3.36 -13.01
C SER A 101 12.75 2.17 -12.46
N TRP A 102 11.46 2.38 -12.19
CA TRP A 102 10.49 1.36 -11.81
C TRP A 102 9.37 1.32 -12.85
N ARG A 103 8.85 0.12 -13.12
CA ARG A 103 7.67 -0.08 -13.97
C ARG A 103 6.78 -1.12 -13.35
N GLU A 104 5.53 -0.76 -13.09
CA GLU A 104 4.53 -1.70 -12.61
C GLU A 104 4.26 -2.75 -13.71
N GLU A 105 4.27 -4.03 -13.33
CA GLU A 105 3.84 -5.08 -14.25
C GLU A 105 2.32 -5.00 -14.39
N ILE A 106 1.85 -4.38 -15.48
CA ILE A 106 0.43 -4.40 -15.83
C ILE A 106 0.09 -5.82 -16.28
N ARG A 107 -0.23 -6.70 -15.34
CA ARG A 107 -1.02 -7.89 -15.68
C ARG A 107 -2.46 -7.43 -15.85
N GLU A 108 -2.89 -7.30 -17.10
CA GLU A 108 -4.30 -7.15 -17.41
C GLU A 108 -5.07 -8.31 -16.78
N TYR A 109 -6.26 -8.03 -16.22
CA TYR A 109 -7.23 -9.03 -15.77
C TYR A 109 -7.80 -9.74 -17.01
N GLY A 110 -6.97 -10.54 -17.68
CA GLY A 110 -7.22 -10.98 -19.04
C GLY A 110 -6.97 -12.46 -19.32
N GLU A 111 -6.67 -13.31 -18.34
CA GLU A 111 -6.60 -14.76 -18.57
C GLU A 111 -7.14 -15.54 -17.37
N ARG A 112 -8.44 -15.40 -17.12
CA ARG A 112 -9.19 -16.56 -16.59
C ARG A 112 -9.25 -17.57 -17.74
N GLY A 113 -8.55 -18.69 -17.57
CA GLY A 113 -8.27 -19.65 -18.63
C GLY A 113 -9.50 -20.07 -19.43
N VAL A 114 -9.50 -19.72 -20.72
CA VAL A 114 -10.27 -20.45 -21.72
C VAL A 114 -9.34 -21.52 -22.27
N LYS A 115 -9.48 -22.76 -21.77
CA LYS A 115 -8.97 -23.93 -22.49
C LYS A 115 -9.66 -23.94 -23.85
N LYS A 116 -8.96 -23.54 -24.92
CA LYS A 116 -9.41 -23.82 -26.28
C LYS A 116 -9.37 -25.35 -26.45
N GLN A 117 -10.51 -26.01 -26.30
CA GLN A 117 -10.68 -27.34 -26.85
C GLN A 117 -10.46 -27.22 -28.36
N ARG A 118 -9.38 -27.84 -28.86
CA ARG A 118 -9.26 -28.12 -30.29
C ARG A 118 -10.36 -29.13 -30.61
N VAL A 119 -11.42 -28.68 -31.25
CA VAL A 119 -12.31 -29.57 -32.00
C VAL A 119 -11.57 -29.87 -33.29
N THR A 120 -11.00 -31.07 -33.36
CA THR A 120 -10.52 -31.65 -34.61
C THR A 120 -11.76 -32.11 -35.37
N LEU A 121 -12.00 -31.54 -36.55
CA LEU A 121 -12.91 -32.11 -37.56
C LEU A 121 -12.19 -33.23 -38.30
#